data_AF-A0A843UTI4-F1
#
_entry.id   AF-A0A843UTI4-F1
#
_cell.length_a   1.000
_cell.length_b   1.000
_cell.length_c   1.000
_cell.angle_alpha   90.00
_cell.angle_beta   90.00
_cell.angle_gamma   90.00
#
_symmetry.space_group_name_H-M   'P 1'
#
loop_
_entity.id
_entity.type
_entity.pdbx_description
1 polymer ?
#
loop_
_entity_poly.entity_id
_entity_poly.type
_entity_poly.pdbx_seq_one_letter_code
_entity_poly.pdbx_strand_id
1 'polypeptide(L)' 'MCDGWTGITRRSMINFLIYCKAGTIFWKSVDTSGKVKNVEYLFRLMNNMVEEIGEKRIV' A
#
# COMPACT_ATOMS: atom_id res chain seq x y z
N MET A 1 3.08 -1.44 -6.80
CA MET A 1 1.66 -1.14 -7.05
C MET A 1 0.91 -1.14 -5.73
N CYS A 2 -0.18 -0.38 -5.63
CA CYS A 2 -1.15 -0.53 -4.55
C CYS A 2 -2.57 -0.63 -5.11
N ASP A 3 -3.42 -1.42 -4.47
CA ASP A 3 -4.84 -1.53 -4.78
C ASP A 3 -5.65 -1.33 -3.50
N GLY A 4 -6.67 -0.48 -3.59
CA GLY A 4 -7.57 -0.18 -2.49
C GLY A 4 -8.95 -0.77 -2.75
N TRP A 5 -9.51 -1.46 -1.75
CA TRP A 5 -10.86 -2.00 -1.83
C TRP A 5 -11.63 -1.78 -0.51
N THR A 6 -12.96 -1.72 -0.60
CA THR A 6 -13.87 -1.68 0.55
C THR A 6 -14.85 -2.84 0.44
N GLY A 7 -14.86 -3.71 1.44
CA GLY A 7 -15.72 -4.89 1.47
C GLY A 7 -17.11 -4.64 2.03
N ILE A 8 -17.96 -5.67 1.95
CA ILE A 8 -19.32 -5.68 2.52
C ILE A 8 -19.35 -5.42 4.04
N THR A 9 -18.25 -5.70 4.75
CA THR A 9 -18.10 -5.45 6.19
C THR A 9 -17.78 -3.99 6.51
N ARG A 10 -17.81 -3.10 5.51
CA ARG A 10 -17.36 -1.70 5.59
C ARG A 10 -15.88 -1.53 5.99
N ARG A 11 -15.12 -2.63 5.99
CA ARG A 11 -13.68 -2.57 6.13
C ARG A 11 -13.05 -2.15 4.81
N SER A 12 -12.14 -1.19 4.87
CA SER A 12 -11.38 -0.74 3.71
C SER A 12 -9.92 -1.08 3.89
N MET A 13 -9.33 -1.71 2.88
CA MET A 13 -7.93 -2.13 2.90
C MET A 13 -7.18 -1.51 1.73
N ILE A 14 -5.89 -1.26 1.90
CA ILE A 14 -4.96 -0.97 0.81
C ILE A 14 -3.87 -2.04 0.83
N ASN A 15 -3.76 -2.80 -0.25
CA ASN A 15 -2.70 -3.78 -0.42
C ASN A 15 -1.50 -3.14 -1.13
N PHE A 16 -0.29 -3.53 -0.72
CA PHE A 16 0.96 -3.16 -1.36
C PHE A 16 1.58 -4.38 -2.02
N LEU A 17 1.82 -4.25 -3.32
CA LEU A 17 2.50 -5.27 -4.13
C LEU A 17 3.82 -4.70 -4.65
N ILE A 18 4.86 -5.49 -4.52
CA ILE A 18 6.20 -5.18 -5.01
C ILE A 18 6.44 -5.96 -6.28
N TYR A 19 6.94 -5.29 -7.31
CA TYR A 19 7.44 -5.94 -8.51
C TYR A 19 8.94 -6.18 -8.37
N CYS A 20 9.37 -7.40 -8.68
CA CYS A 20 10.78 -7.75 -8.76
C CYS A 20 11.02 -8.67 -9.96
N LYS A 21 12.28 -9.02 -10.21
CA LYS A 21 12.66 -9.92 -11.31
C LYS A 21 11.96 -11.28 -11.24
N ALA A 22 11.62 -11.75 -10.04
CA ALA A 22 10.93 -13.02 -9.84
C ALA A 22 9.40 -12.94 -10.04
N GLY A 23 8.84 -11.74 -10.18
CA GLY A 23 7.41 -11.52 -10.35
C GLY A 23 6.82 -10.50 -9.38
N THR A 24 5.54 -10.67 -9.05
CA THR A 24 4.82 -9.78 -8.13
C THR A 24 4.73 -10.44 -6.77
N ILE A 25 5.17 -9.74 -5.73
CA ILE A 25 5.16 -10.21 -4.34
C ILE A 25 4.17 -9.37 -3.55
N PHE A 26 3.30 -10.03 -2.79
CA PHE A 26 2.47 -9.36 -1.79
C PHE A 26 3.37 -8.92 -0.62
N TRP A 27 3.40 -7.63 -0.33
CA TRP A 27 4.21 -7.08 0.76
C TRP A 27 3.40 -6.97 2.06
N LYS A 28 2.36 -6.12 2.06
CA LYS A 28 1.49 -5.91 3.21
C LYS A 28 0.12 -5.40 2.80
N SER A 29 -0.85 -5.52 3.72
CA SER A 29 -2.16 -4.87 3.61
C SER A 29 -2.37 -3.96 4.81
N VAL A 30 -2.92 -2.77 4.57
CA VAL A 30 -3.15 -1.74 5.59
C VAL A 30 -4.66 -1.52 5.73
N ASP A 31 -5.16 -1.62 6.96
CA ASP A 31 -6.52 -1.23 7.28
C ASP A 31 -6.65 0.30 7.26
N THR A 32 -7.53 0.77 6.39
CA THR A 32 -7.86 2.18 6.16
C THR A 32 -9.32 2.50 6.51
N SER A 33 -9.98 1.59 7.23
CA SER A 33 -11.35 1.77 7.72
C SER A 33 -11.43 3.01 8.62
N GLY A 34 -12.44 3.84 8.39
CA GLY A 34 -12.62 5.09 9.15
C GLY A 34 -11.58 6.18 8.87
N LYS A 35 -10.67 5.99 7.92
CA LYS A 35 -9.71 7.02 7.48
C LYS A 35 -10.25 7.76 6.25
N VAL A 36 -10.05 9.08 6.23
CA VAL A 36 -10.25 9.89 5.02
C VAL A 36 -9.06 9.65 4.10
N LYS A 37 -9.31 8.99 2.96
CA LYS A 37 -8.27 8.60 1.98
C LYS A 37 -7.89 9.76 1.06
N ASN A 38 -7.53 10.90 1.65
CA ASN A 38 -7.07 12.05 0.88
C ASN A 38 -5.66 11.81 0.31
N VAL A 39 -5.21 12.72 -0.57
CA VAL A 39 -3.91 12.63 -1.23
C VAL A 39 -2.77 12.54 -0.21
N GLU A 40 -2.83 13.34 0.86
CA GLU A 40 -1.79 13.36 1.89
C GLU A 40 -1.68 12.03 2.65
N TYR A 41 -2.80 11.42 3.03
CA TYR A 41 -2.82 10.14 3.71
C TYR A 41 -2.24 9.03 2.84
N LEU A 42 -2.65 8.97 1.57
CA LEU A 42 -2.13 7.99 0.61
C LEU A 42 -0.63 8.21 0.35
N PHE A 43 -0.20 9.48 0.21
CA PHE A 43 1.21 9.82 0.03
C PHE A 43 2.06 9.34 1.21
N ARG A 44 1.63 9.60 2.45
CA ARG A 44 2.33 9.12 3.65
C ARG A 44 2.42 7.59 3.70
N LEU A 45 1.34 6.88 3.34
CA LEU A 45 1.36 5.41 3.29
C LEU A 45 2.36 4.88 2.26
N MET A 46 2.41 5.50 1.06
CA MET A 46 3.37 5.12 0.03
C MET A 46 4.81 5.46 0.43
N ASN A 47 5.03 6.64 1.00
CA ASN A 47 6.36 7.08 1.46
C ASN A 47 6.91 6.15 2.53
N ASN A 48 6.10 5.80 3.53
CA ASN A 48 6.51 4.85 4.57
C ASN A 48 6.84 3.47 3.98
N MET A 49 6.12 3.02 2.95
CA MET A 49 6.41 1.76 2.26
C MET A 49 7.75 1.83 1.50
N VAL A 50 8.04 2.95 0.85
CA VAL A 50 9.33 3.20 0.18
C VAL A 50 10.48 3.22 1.19
N GLU A 51 10.31 3.89 2.32
CA GLU A 51 11.29 3.95 3.40
C GLU A 51 11.57 2.56 4.00
N GLU A 52 10.53 1.74 4.21
CA GLU A 52 10.66 0.37 4.72
C GLU A 52 11.42 -0.56 3.76
N ILE A 53 11.13 -0.49 2.46
CA ILE A 53 11.83 -1.29 1.44
C ILE A 53 13.25 -0.77 1.22
N GLY A 54 13.43 0.54 1.36
CA GLY A 54 14.63 1.28 1.01
C GLY A 54 14.61 1.70 -0.45
N GLU A 55 14.70 3.02 -0.67
CA GLU A 55 14.68 3.66 -2.00
C GLU A 55 15.63 3.00 -3.01
N LYS A 56 16.83 2.59 -2.57
CA LYS A 56 17.84 1.94 -3.43
C LYS A 56 17.41 0.60 -4.02
N ARG A 57 16.36 -0.03 -3.48
CA ARG A 57 15.82 -1.32 -3.95
C ARG A 57 14.62 -1.15 -4.88
N ILE A 58 14.18 0.08 -5.11
CA ILE A 58 13.07 0.43 -5.98
C ILE A 58 13.67 0.98 -7.28
N VAL A 59 13.16 0.50 -8.42
CA VAL A 59 13.65 0.82 -9.77
C VAL A 59 12.50 1.32 -10.61
#